data_AF-A0A7S3SR70-F1
#
_entry.id   AF-A0A7S3SR70-F1
#
_cell.length_a   1.000
_cell.length_b   1.000
_cell.length_c   1.000
_cell.angle_alpha   90.00
_cell.angle_beta   90.00
_cell.angle_gamma   90.00
#
_symmetry.space_group_name_H-M   'P 1'
#
loop_
_entity.id
_entity.type
_entity.pdbx_description
1 polymer ?
#
loop_
_entity_poly.entity_id
_entity_poly.type
_entity_poly.pdbx_seq_one_letter_code
_entity_poly.pdbx_strand_id
1 'polypeptide(L)'
;SAAMPAEDPEVTPKESQRRRLCDVLWLAQPKWEPKDLQVAEKKLAMVGIITVAALADVLAKRDLSRQLRQAGVQTFRAETREAFEVQARKSLDNPDMRLPGAAL
;
A
#
# COMPACT_ATOMS: atom_id res chain seq x y z
N SER A 1 39.88 2.83 -23.41
CA SER A 1 39.56 3.79 -22.35
C SER A 1 38.45 4.73 -22.79
N ALA A 2 37.31 4.67 -22.10
CA ALA A 2 36.23 5.66 -21.92
C ALA A 2 35.09 4.88 -21.22
N ALA A 3 35.12 4.73 -19.90
CA ALA A 3 34.45 5.58 -18.90
C ALA A 3 32.91 5.41 -18.90
N MET A 4 32.41 4.76 -17.84
CA MET A 4 31.00 4.51 -17.43
C MET A 4 30.29 5.84 -17.01
N PRO A 5 29.02 5.91 -16.48
CA PRO A 5 28.14 4.83 -15.96
C PRO A 5 26.59 5.00 -16.11
N ALA A 6 25.88 3.90 -15.87
CA ALA A 6 24.51 3.72 -15.35
C ALA A 6 23.57 4.93 -15.14
N GLU A 7 22.49 5.00 -15.93
CA GLU A 7 21.17 5.63 -15.62
C GLU A 7 20.15 4.89 -16.52
N ASP A 8 19.06 4.24 -16.12
CA ASP A 8 18.23 4.26 -14.91
C ASP A 8 17.61 2.84 -14.75
N PRO A 9 17.48 2.28 -13.54
CA PRO A 9 16.90 0.96 -13.36
C PRO A 9 15.44 1.01 -13.78
N GLU A 10 15.09 0.16 -14.73
CA GLU A 10 13.74 -0.26 -15.04
C GLU A 10 12.93 -0.40 -13.74
N VAL A 11 12.14 0.62 -13.40
CA VAL A 11 11.31 0.61 -12.19
C VAL A 11 10.32 -0.51 -12.41
N THR A 12 10.64 -1.69 -11.90
CA THR A 12 9.79 -2.85 -12.10
C THR A 12 8.39 -2.48 -11.60
N PRO A 13 7.33 -2.82 -12.36
CA PRO A 13 5.96 -2.38 -12.05
C PRO A 13 5.49 -2.78 -10.64
N LYS A 14 6.11 -3.80 -10.05
CA LYS A 14 5.94 -4.20 -8.65
C LYS A 14 6.33 -3.10 -7.66
N GLU A 15 7.41 -2.37 -7.89
CA GLU A 15 7.85 -1.33 -6.97
C GLU A 15 6.94 -0.10 -7.04
N SER A 16 6.47 0.27 -8.23
CA SER A 16 5.46 1.31 -8.40
C SER A 16 4.15 0.96 -7.68
N GLN A 17 3.72 -0.31 -7.72
CA GLN A 17 2.54 -0.77 -7.01
C GLN A 17 2.71 -0.75 -5.49
N ARG A 18 3.88 -1.15 -4.98
CA ARG A 18 4.20 -1.07 -3.55
C ARG A 18 4.22 0.36 -3.04
N ARG A 19 4.84 1.29 -3.78
CA ARG A 19 4.83 2.72 -3.42
C ARG A 19 3.40 3.24 -3.29
N ARG A 20 2.55 2.98 -4.29
CA ARG A 20 1.12 3.36 -4.24
C ARG A 20 0.37 2.72 -3.08
N LEU A 21 0.67 1.46 -2.75
CA LEU A 21 0.08 0.81 -1.58
C LEU A 21 0.49 1.54 -0.29
N CYS A 22 1.77 1.85 -0.13
CA CYS A 22 2.27 2.65 0.99
C CYS A 22 1.63 4.04 1.06
N ASP A 23 1.45 4.73 -0.08
CA ASP A 23 0.77 6.02 -0.15
C ASP A 23 -0.67 5.91 0.37
N VAL A 24 -1.40 4.90 -0.07
CA VAL A 24 -2.77 4.63 0.38
C VAL A 24 -2.82 4.33 1.87
N LEU A 25 -1.89 3.50 2.36
CA LEU A 25 -1.79 3.16 3.78
C LEU A 25 -1.49 4.40 4.64
N TRP A 26 -0.56 5.24 4.19
CA TRP A 26 -0.17 6.46 4.88
C TRP A 26 -1.31 7.48 4.93
N LEU A 27 -1.99 7.70 3.81
CA LEU A 27 -3.08 8.67 3.72
C LEU A 27 -4.32 8.24 4.52
N ALA A 28 -4.55 6.93 4.65
CA ALA A 28 -5.64 6.42 5.48
C ALA A 28 -5.34 6.45 6.98
N GLN A 29 -4.06 6.41 7.37
CA GLN A 29 -3.62 6.54 8.76
C GLN A 29 -2.36 7.43 8.85
N PRO A 30 -2.51 8.76 8.82
CA PRO A 30 -1.38 9.68 8.93
C PRO A 30 -0.71 9.67 10.31
N LYS A 31 -1.29 8.94 11.27
CA LYS A 31 -0.73 8.70 12.61
C LYS A 31 0.22 7.51 12.66
N TRP A 32 0.34 6.73 11.58
CA TRP A 32 1.22 5.58 11.55
C TRP A 32 2.67 6.01 11.44
N GLU A 33 3.54 5.38 12.24
CA GLU A 33 4.97 5.53 12.08
C GLU A 33 5.43 4.73 10.85
N PRO A 34 6.60 5.06 10.26
CA PRO A 34 7.16 4.28 9.16
C PRO A 34 7.33 2.78 9.50
N LYS A 35 7.51 2.45 10.79
CA LYS A 35 7.53 1.06 11.28
C LYS A 35 6.16 0.38 11.16
N ASP A 36 5.08 1.06 11.52
CA ASP A 36 3.71 0.55 11.39
C ASP A 36 3.32 0.35 9.93
N LEU A 37 3.74 1.26 9.04
CA LEU A 37 3.57 1.11 7.59
C LEU A 37 4.22 -0.18 7.07
N GLN A 38 5.49 -0.43 7.42
CA GLN A 38 6.16 -1.66 7.00
C GLN A 38 5.48 -2.91 7.56
N VAL A 39 5.01 -2.86 8.80
CA VAL A 39 4.25 -3.97 9.41
C VAL A 39 2.94 -4.19 8.67
N ALA A 40 2.21 -3.12 8.31
CA ALA A 40 0.98 -3.21 7.55
C ALA A 40 1.20 -3.73 6.13
N GLU A 41 2.23 -3.23 5.43
CA GLU A 41 2.63 -3.73 4.12
C GLU A 41 2.97 -5.21 4.19
N LYS A 42 3.78 -5.64 5.16
CA LYS A 42 4.10 -7.07 5.36
C LYS A 42 2.86 -7.91 5.66
N LYS A 43 1.95 -7.42 6.52
CA LYS A 43 0.68 -8.10 6.81
C LYS A 43 -0.16 -8.28 5.55
N LEU A 44 -0.22 -7.26 4.70
CA LEU A 44 -0.92 -7.31 3.41
C LEU A 44 -0.22 -8.27 2.44
N ALA A 45 1.10 -8.24 2.36
CA ALA A 45 1.87 -9.18 1.55
C ALA A 45 1.69 -10.64 2.00
N MET A 46 1.54 -10.91 3.30
CA MET A 46 1.26 -12.26 3.83
C MET A 46 -0.07 -12.82 3.34
N VAL A 47 -1.07 -11.97 3.11
CA VAL A 47 -2.37 -12.36 2.52
C VAL A 47 -2.38 -12.19 0.99
N GLY A 48 -1.23 -11.93 0.36
CA GLY A 48 -1.09 -11.78 -1.09
C GLY A 48 -1.53 -10.43 -1.65
N ILE A 49 -1.83 -9.45 -0.80
CA ILE A 49 -2.23 -8.10 -1.20
C ILE A 49 -0.98 -7.24 -1.36
N ILE A 50 -0.53 -7.09 -2.60
CA ILE A 50 0.63 -6.25 -2.96
C ILE A 50 0.25 -5.05 -3.84
N THR A 51 -1.04 -4.91 -4.17
CA THR A 51 -1.54 -3.85 -5.06
C THR A 51 -2.74 -3.13 -4.46
N VAL A 52 -2.91 -1.85 -4.82
CA VAL A 52 -4.06 -1.04 -4.40
C VAL A 52 -5.39 -1.64 -4.90
N ALA A 53 -5.39 -2.20 -6.11
CA ALA A 53 -6.57 -2.87 -6.66
C ALA A 53 -6.97 -4.10 -5.83
N ALA A 54 -6.00 -4.95 -5.46
CA ALA A 54 -6.25 -6.10 -4.60
C ALA A 54 -6.75 -5.67 -3.22
N LEU A 55 -6.17 -4.60 -2.66
CA LEU A 55 -6.60 -4.03 -1.39
C LEU A 55 -8.03 -3.48 -1.46
N ALA A 56 -8.40 -2.79 -2.53
CA ALA A 56 -9.76 -2.29 -2.72
C ALA A 56 -10.78 -3.43 -2.86
N ASP A 57 -10.44 -4.48 -3.61
CA ASP A 57 -11.32 -5.63 -3.84
C ASP A 57 -11.60 -6.41 -2.54
N VAL A 58 -10.56 -6.73 -1.75
CA VAL A 58 -10.75 -7.43 -0.47
C VAL A 58 -11.39 -6.57 0.61
N LEU A 59 -11.23 -5.24 0.55
CA LEU A 59 -11.95 -4.31 1.43
C LEU A 59 -13.44 -4.23 1.05
N ALA A 60 -13.75 -4.11 -0.24
CA ALA A 60 -15.12 -4.08 -0.74
C ALA A 60 -15.88 -5.38 -0.42
N LYS A 61 -15.19 -6.53 -0.45
CA LYS A 61 -15.74 -7.84 -0.05
C LYS A 61 -15.83 -8.03 1.47
N ARG A 62 -15.28 -7.11 2.27
CA ARG A 62 -15.10 -7.21 3.73
C ARG A 62 -14.33 -8.46 4.17
N ASP A 63 -13.56 -9.04 3.25
CA ASP A 63 -12.79 -10.27 3.47
C ASP A 63 -11.42 -10.00 4.07
N LEU A 64 -10.91 -8.76 4.04
CA LEU A 64 -9.60 -8.42 4.58
C LEU A 64 -9.42 -8.90 6.03
N SER A 65 -10.42 -8.71 6.91
CA SER A 65 -10.33 -9.16 8.30
C SER A 65 -10.37 -10.68 8.44
N ARG A 66 -11.10 -11.37 7.55
CA ARG A 66 -11.13 -12.83 7.51
C ARG A 66 -9.78 -13.39 7.06
N GLN A 67 -9.20 -12.82 6.00
CA GLN A 67 -7.88 -13.21 5.50
C GLN A 67 -6.77 -12.94 6.51
N LEU A 68 -6.78 -11.79 7.18
CA LEU A 68 -5.80 -11.48 8.23
C LEU A 68 -5.93 -12.45 9.41
N ARG A 69 -7.15 -12.80 9.85
CA ARG A 69 -7.36 -13.83 10.88
C ARG A 69 -6.87 -15.21 10.44
N GLN A 70 -7.12 -15.59 9.19
CA GLN A 70 -6.64 -16.87 8.64
C GLN A 70 -5.10 -16.91 8.56
N ALA A 71 -4.47 -15.78 8.29
CA ALA A 71 -3.02 -15.62 8.33
C ALA A 71 -2.46 -15.46 9.77
N GLY A 72 -3.30 -15.52 10.81
CA GLY A 72 -2.88 -15.40 12.20
C GLY A 72 -2.41 -14.00 12.62
N VAL A 73 -2.68 -12.98 11.81
CA VAL A 73 -2.25 -11.60 12.06
C VAL A 73 -3.38 -10.73 12.57
N GLN A 74 -3.02 -9.77 13.43
CA GLN A 74 -3.99 -8.86 14.05
C GLN A 74 -4.71 -8.01 12.99
N THR A 75 -6.03 -8.07 13.00
CA THR A 75 -6.90 -7.33 12.09
C THR A 75 -6.82 -5.83 12.33
N PHE A 76 -6.86 -5.04 11.26
CA PHE A 76 -7.00 -3.59 11.35
C PHE A 76 -8.35 -3.19 11.97
N ARG A 77 -8.39 -2.02 12.62
CA ARG A 77 -9.63 -1.46 13.18
C ARG A 77 -10.64 -1.18 12.07
N ALA A 78 -11.93 -1.07 12.42
CA ALA A 78 -13.00 -0.75 11.47
C ALA A 78 -12.72 0.57 10.74
N GLU A 79 -12.44 1.62 11.50
CA GLU A 79 -12.11 2.95 10.97
C GLU A 79 -10.93 2.91 9.99
N THR A 80 -9.87 2.15 10.30
CA THR A 80 -8.71 1.99 9.42
C THR A 80 -9.08 1.31 8.10
N ARG A 81 -9.94 0.28 8.15
CA ARG A 81 -10.38 -0.44 6.95
C ARG A 81 -11.25 0.43 6.06
N GLU A 82 -12.16 1.20 6.64
CA GLU A 82 -12.99 2.16 5.92
C GLU A 82 -12.12 3.26 5.28
N ALA A 83 -11.14 3.78 6.01
CA ALA A 83 -10.18 4.74 5.47
C ALA A 83 -9.36 4.15 4.30
N PHE A 84 -8.90 2.89 4.41
CA PHE A 84 -8.23 2.22 3.30
C PHE A 84 -9.13 2.05 2.09
N GLU A 85 -10.41 1.73 2.28
CA GLU A 85 -11.33 1.54 1.16
C GLU A 85 -11.53 2.84 0.40
N VAL A 86 -11.82 3.92 1.12
CA VAL A 86 -11.97 5.26 0.54
C VAL A 86 -10.71 5.68 -0.19
N GLN A 87 -9.54 5.44 0.42
CA GLN A 87 -8.28 5.89 -0.15
C GLN A 87 -7.81 5.03 -1.33
N ALA A 88 -7.97 3.71 -1.26
CA ALA A 88 -7.67 2.81 -2.37
C ALA A 88 -8.56 3.14 -3.57
N ARG A 89 -9.83 3.46 -3.34
CA ARG A 89 -10.79 3.83 -4.39
C ARG A 89 -10.45 5.19 -5.01
N LYS A 90 -10.02 6.17 -4.21
CA LYS A 90 -9.48 7.45 -4.72
C LYS A 90 -8.22 7.27 -5.55
N SER A 91 -7.30 6.41 -5.13
CA SER A 91 -6.07 6.12 -5.89
C SER A 91 -6.29 5.25 -7.13
N LEU A 92 -7.41 4.53 -7.21
CA LEU A 92 -7.86 3.84 -8.42
C LEU A 92 -8.46 4.82 -9.43
N ASP A 93 -9.23 5.80 -8.96
CA ASP A 93 -9.84 6.86 -9.77
C ASP A 93 -8.81 7.89 -10.27
N ASN A 94 -7.79 8.17 -9.45
CA ASN A 94 -6.73 9.10 -9.78
C ASN A 94 -5.34 8.42 -9.73
N PRO A 95 -4.86 7.84 -10.86
CA PRO A 95 -3.57 7.15 -10.91
C PRO A 95 -2.37 8.10 -10.77
N ASP A 96 -2.61 9.42 -10.80
CA ASP A 96 -1.63 10.50 -10.71
C ASP A 96 -1.66 11.19 -9.34
N MET A 97 -1.97 10.46 -8.25
CA MET A 97 -1.69 10.97 -6.90
C MET A 97 -0.17 10.94 -6.64
N ARG A 98 0.58 11.79 -7.34
CA ARG A 98 1.95 12.14 -7.02
C ARG A 98 1.89 13.03 -5.77
N LEU A 99 2.18 12.46 -4.60
CA LEU A 99 2.23 13.19 -3.34
C LEU A 99 3.07 14.48 -3.49
N PRO A 100 2.54 15.67 -3.13
CA PRO A 100 3.40 16.82 -2.92
C PRO A 100 4.17 16.61 -1.62
N GLY A 101 5.43 16.19 -1.73
CA GLY A 101 6.43 16.41 -0.67
C GLY A 101 6.34 15.53 0.57
N ALA A 102 6.49 14.20 0.44
CA ALA A 102 7.09 13.41 1.52
C ALA A 102 8.62 13.56 1.46
N ALA A 103 9.10 14.75 1.81
CA ALA A 103 10.48 14.99 2.21
C ALA A 103 10.49 15.15 3.73
N LEU A 104 11.51 14.53 4.36
CA LEU A 104 11.91 14.52 5.77
C LEU A 104 11.51 13.26 6.54
#